data_AF-Q23688-F1
#
_entry.id   AF-Q23688-F1
#
_cell.length_a   1.000
_cell.length_b   1.000
_cell.length_c   1.000
_cell.angle_alpha   90.00
_cell.angle_beta   90.00
_cell.angle_gamma   90.00
#
_symmetry.space_group_name_H-M   'P 1'
#
loop_
_entity.id
_entity.type
_entity.pdbx_description
1 polymer ?
#
loop_
_entity_poly.entity_id
_entity_poly.type
_entity_poly.pdbx_seq_one_letter_code
_entity_poly.pdbx_strand_id
1 'polypeptide(L)' 'MGCISSKSTQTGKKEGKTAAERKAAWEGIRHGLPRRKTAEDKARRIELFKKFDKNNTGKLSME' A
#
# COMPACT_ATOMS: atom_id res chain seq x y z
N MET A 1 18.72 5.44 -17.64
CA MET A 1 17.77 6.51 -18.00
C MET A 1 16.64 5.88 -18.80
N GLY A 2 15.38 6.00 -18.36
CA GLY A 2 14.24 5.41 -19.06
C GLY A 2 12.95 5.42 -18.24
N CYS A 3 12.31 6.59 -18.14
CA CYS A 3 10.95 6.73 -17.61
C CYS A 3 9.97 6.77 -18.79
N ILE A 4 9.09 5.76 -18.92
CA ILE A 4 7.89 5.83 -19.75
C ILE A 4 6.77 5.07 -19.04
N SER A 5 5.74 5.79 -18.59
CA SER A 5 4.35 5.31 -18.64
C SER A 5 3.42 6.48 -18.30
N SER A 6 3.05 7.22 -19.34
CA SER A 6 1.93 8.14 -19.36
C SER A 6 0.62 7.34 -19.40
N LYS A 7 -0.24 7.45 -18.38
CA LYS A 7 -1.71 7.52 -18.49
C LYS A 7 -2.35 7.43 -17.10
N SER A 8 -2.89 8.54 -16.62
CA SER A 8 -4.27 8.59 -16.13
C SER A 8 -4.64 10.03 -15.75
N THR A 9 -5.60 10.56 -16.49
CA THR A 9 -6.34 11.77 -16.17
C THR A 9 -7.28 11.43 -15.01
N GLN A 10 -7.05 11.97 -13.81
CA GLN A 10 -8.08 12.02 -12.77
C GLN A 10 -8.18 13.44 -12.22
N THR A 11 -9.23 14.10 -12.71
CA THR A 11 -9.83 15.32 -12.20
C THR A 11 -10.20 15.14 -10.72
N GLY A 12 -9.44 15.75 -9.82
CA GLY A 12 -9.73 15.77 -8.38
C GLY A 12 -9.04 16.95 -7.71
N LYS A 13 -9.85 17.99 -7.43
CA LYS A 13 -9.62 19.16 -6.56
C LYS A 13 -8.21 19.39 -6.00
N LYS A 14 -7.66 20.57 -6.37
CA LYS A 14 -6.63 21.36 -5.68
C LYS A 14 -6.41 20.98 -4.21
N GLU A 15 -5.40 20.15 -3.94
CA GLU A 15 -4.50 20.20 -2.77
C GLU A 15 -3.58 18.96 -2.82
N GLY A 16 -2.45 19.11 -3.51
CA GLY A 16 -1.41 18.09 -3.48
C GLY A 16 -0.75 18.08 -2.10
N LYS A 17 -0.72 16.91 -1.44
CA LYS A 17 -0.05 16.76 -0.14
C LYS A 17 1.39 17.30 -0.21
N THR A 18 1.80 18.13 0.74
CA THR A 18 3.17 18.64 0.85
C THR A 18 4.16 17.50 1.12
N ALA A 19 5.46 17.75 0.90
CA ALA A 19 6.48 16.76 1.26
C ALA A 19 6.46 16.40 2.75
N ALA A 20 6.17 17.38 3.62
CA ALA A 20 6.02 17.19 5.06
C ALA A 20 4.85 16.26 5.40
N GLU A 21 3.68 16.49 4.79
CA GLU A 21 2.50 15.62 4.97
C GLU A 21 2.74 14.21 4.46
N ARG A 22 3.39 14.07 3.30
CA ARG A 22 3.77 12.74 2.79
C ARG A 22 4.73 12.03 3.71
N LYS A 23 5.72 12.73 4.28
CA LYS A 23 6.66 12.16 5.25
C LYS A 23 5.92 11.70 6.52
N ALA A 24 5.07 12.55 7.09
CA ALA A 24 4.28 12.21 8.27
C ALA A 24 3.38 10.99 8.03
N ALA A 25 2.67 10.95 6.90
CA ALA A 25 1.85 9.80 6.52
C ALA A 25 2.70 8.54 6.31
N TRP A 26 3.86 8.67 5.67
CA TRP A 26 4.74 7.53 5.40
C TRP A 26 5.35 6.92 6.67
N GLU A 27 5.69 7.75 7.66
CA GLU A 27 6.16 7.27 8.96
C GLU A 27 5.11 6.39 9.63
N GLY A 28 3.82 6.73 9.55
CA GLY A 28 2.74 5.85 10.04
C GLY A 28 2.61 4.56 9.22
N ILE A 29 2.56 4.68 7.89
CA ILE A 29 2.35 3.55 6.98
C ILE A 29 3.52 2.56 7.04
N ARG A 30 4.77 3.04 7.18
CA ARG A 30 5.95 2.17 7.10
C ARG A 30 6.03 1.16 8.23
N HIS A 31 5.47 1.47 9.41
CA HIS A 31 5.42 0.53 10.52
C HIS A 31 4.43 -0.62 10.28
N GLY A 32 3.34 -0.36 9.58
CA GLY A 32 2.32 -1.37 9.25
C GLY A 32 2.70 -2.30 8.11
N LEU A 33 3.57 -1.86 7.19
CA LEU A 33 3.95 -2.65 6.01
C LEU A 33 5.03 -3.71 6.35
N PRO A 34 4.76 -5.01 6.16
CA PRO A 34 5.74 -6.07 6.38
C PRO A 34 6.73 -6.18 5.21
N ARG A 35 7.85 -5.45 5.29
CA ARG A 35 8.84 -5.30 4.21
C ARG A 35 9.96 -6.34 4.20
N ARG A 36 10.37 -6.84 5.36
CA ARG A 36 11.48 -7.76 5.52
C ARG A 36 11.02 -9.21 5.39
N LYS A 37 11.98 -10.11 5.15
CA LYS A 37 11.76 -11.57 5.17
C LYS A 37 12.00 -12.15 6.57
N THR A 38 11.51 -11.48 7.60
CA THR A 38 11.56 -11.96 8.99
C THR A 38 10.33 -12.82 9.31
N ALA A 39 10.39 -13.58 10.41
CA ALA A 39 9.25 -14.35 10.91
C ALA A 39 8.06 -13.44 11.31
N GLU A 40 8.35 -12.30 11.95
CA GLU A 40 7.36 -11.28 12.31
C GLU A 40 6.64 -10.73 11.07
N ASP A 41 7.39 -10.39 10.01
CA ASP A 41 6.81 -9.89 8.77
C ASP A 41 6.02 -10.97 8.04
N LYS A 42 6.41 -12.24 8.18
CA LYS A 42 5.62 -13.38 7.67
C LYS A 42 4.27 -13.46 8.37
N ALA A 43 4.22 -13.35 9.69
CA ALA A 43 2.98 -13.34 10.45
C ALA A 43 2.09 -12.15 10.03
N ARG A 44 2.67 -10.95 9.93
CA ARG A 44 1.95 -9.74 9.50
C ARG A 44 1.40 -9.83 8.08
N ARG A 45 2.12 -10.46 7.14
CA ARG A 45 1.60 -10.72 5.78
C ARG A 45 0.36 -11.63 5.80
N ILE A 46 0.40 -12.70 6.61
CA ILE A 46 -0.73 -13.63 6.74
C ILE A 46 -1.94 -12.92 7.38
N GLU A 47 -1.72 -12.15 8.45
CA GLU A 47 -2.76 -11.38 9.10
C GLU A 47 -3.38 -10.35 8.15
N LEU A 48 -2.54 -9.62 7.40
CA LEU A 48 -3.00 -8.64 6.42
C LEU A 48 -3.81 -9.33 5.33
N PHE A 49 -3.36 -10.46 4.79
CA PHE A 49 -4.09 -11.24 3.78
C PHE A 49 -5.48 -11.63 4.28
N LYS A 50 -5.61 -12.16 5.51
CA LYS A 50 -6.91 -12.52 6.11
C LYS A 50 -7.87 -11.34 6.26
N LYS A 51 -7.36 -10.11 6.44
CA LYS A 51 -8.21 -8.90 6.48
C LYS A 51 -8.85 -8.58 5.12
N PHE A 52 -8.18 -8.93 4.03
CA PHE A 52 -8.71 -8.79 2.66
C PHE A 52 -9.55 -10.00 2.25
N ASP A 53 -9.12 -11.22 2.57
CA ASP A 53 -9.78 -12.49 2.21
C ASP A 53 -10.99 -12.81 3.11
N LYS A 54 -11.97 -11.89 3.14
CA LYS A 54 -13.18 -12.01 3.99
C LYS A 54 -14.06 -13.21 3.64
N ASN A 55 -13.97 -13.69 2.39
CA ASN A 55 -14.74 -14.82 1.88
C ASN A 55 -13.97 -16.16 2.00
N ASN A 56 -12.79 -16.18 2.62
CA ASN A 56 -11.94 -17.37 2.84
C ASN A 56 -11.67 -18.17 1.55
N THR A 57 -11.51 -17.48 0.42
CA THR A 57 -11.25 -18.14 -0.86
C THR A 57 -9.78 -18.45 -1.07
N GLY A 58 -8.89 -17.83 -0.28
CA GLY A 58 -7.46 -17.85 -0.52
C GLY A 58 -7.06 -17.10 -1.80
N LYS A 59 -7.97 -16.31 -2.39
CA LYS A 59 -7.79 -15.59 -3.66
C LYS A 59 -8.31 -14.16 -3.52
N LEU A 60 -7.51 -13.19 -3.94
CA LEU A 60 -7.91 -11.79 -4.01
C LEU A 60 -7.92 -11.35 -5.47
N SER A 61 -9.03 -10.75 -5.91
CA SER A 61 -9.13 -9.99 -7.15
C SER A 61 -8.82 -8.51 -6.89
N MET A 62 -8.62 -7.74 -7.96
CA MET A 62 -8.45 -6.28 -7.87
C MET A 62 -9.77 -5.53 -7.69
N GLU A 63 -10.87 -6.20 -8.05
CA GLU A 63 -12.26 -5.74 -7.87
C GLU A 63 -12.76 -6.07 -6.45
#